data_AF-A0A1H5MJQ0-F1
#
_entry.id   AF-A0A1H5MJQ0-F1
#
_cell.length_a   1.000
_cell.length_b   1.000
_cell.length_c   1.000
_cell.angle_alpha   90.00
_cell.angle_beta   90.00
_cell.angle_gamma   90.00
#
_symmetry.space_group_name_H-M   'P 1'
#
loop_
_entity.id
_entity.type
_entity.pdbx_description
1 polymer ?
#
loop_
_entity_poly.entity_id
_entity_poly.type
_entity_poly.pdbx_seq_one_letter_code
_entity_poly.pdbx_strand_id
1 'polypeptide(L)'
;MGGVQQVRTREDAVRLAQWLESADRGVPVVLISPSRYGAESFLDVDRLEAEASASAEIYLLASVAAVWALRRTYPPARHLYAGSARVVPVGGFVAEVTRLHVAGDGIDRVQVARELLDDVRRCSPLAVS
;
A
#
# COMPACT_ATOMS: atom_id res chain seq x y z
N MET A 1 -13.22 4.54 -11.25
CA MET A 1 -11.89 4.57 -11.86
C MET A 1 -10.99 3.76 -10.96
N GLY A 2 -10.81 2.47 -11.23
CA GLY A 2 -9.96 1.58 -10.42
C GLY A 2 -8.76 1.19 -11.26
N GLY A 3 -7.57 1.45 -10.76
CA GLY A 3 -6.30 1.22 -11.45
C GLY A 3 -5.15 1.44 -10.48
N VAL A 4 -4.09 0.64 -10.59
CA VAL A 4 -2.90 0.80 -9.73
C VAL A 4 -2.17 2.11 -10.09
N GLN A 5 -2.07 3.01 -9.12
CA GLN A 5 -1.40 4.29 -9.31
C GLN A 5 0.10 4.16 -9.08
N GLN A 6 0.91 4.55 -10.06
CA GLN A 6 2.37 4.49 -9.94
C GLN A 6 2.95 5.80 -9.41
N VAL A 7 3.71 5.70 -8.32
CA VAL A 7 4.46 6.79 -7.71
C VAL A 7 5.91 6.68 -8.16
N ARG A 8 6.32 7.52 -9.11
CA ARG A 8 7.63 7.40 -9.77
C ARG A 8 8.64 8.41 -9.27
N THR A 9 8.18 9.59 -8.86
CA THR A 9 9.07 10.68 -8.46
C THR A 9 9.07 10.90 -6.94
N ARG A 10 10.04 11.69 -6.48
CA ARG A 10 10.08 12.15 -5.08
C ARG A 10 8.87 13.04 -4.78
N GLU A 11 8.52 13.91 -5.70
CA GLU A 11 7.43 14.88 -5.58
C GLU A 11 6.08 14.15 -5.47
N ASP A 12 5.87 13.08 -6.25
CA ASP A 12 4.68 12.24 -6.14
C ASP A 12 4.59 11.57 -4.77
N ALA A 13 5.70 11.05 -4.26
CA ALA A 13 5.74 10.39 -2.96
C ALA A 13 5.48 11.36 -1.80
N VAL A 14 5.96 12.61 -1.89
CA VAL A 14 5.66 13.65 -0.89
C VAL A 14 4.18 14.03 -0.92
N ARG A 15 3.59 14.22 -2.12
CA ARG A 15 2.15 14.48 -2.26
C ARG A 15 1.31 13.33 -1.73
N LEU A 16 1.69 12.09 -2.06
CA LEU A 16 1.04 10.90 -1.54
C LEU A 16 1.13 10.86 -0.01
N ALA A 17 2.29 11.14 0.59
CA ALA A 17 2.42 11.15 2.04
C ALA A 17 1.49 12.16 2.72
N GLN A 18 1.37 13.37 2.17
CA GLN A 18 0.44 14.38 2.69
C GLN A 18 -1.02 13.93 2.55
N TRP A 19 -1.38 13.34 1.41
CA TRP A 19 -2.73 12.85 1.16
C TRP A 19 -3.10 11.65 2.05
N LEU A 20 -2.14 10.76 2.35
CA LEU A 20 -2.35 9.65 3.28
C LEU A 20 -2.74 10.11 4.70
N GLU A 21 -2.37 11.32 5.10
CA GLU A 21 -2.77 11.88 6.40
C GLU A 21 -4.03 12.75 6.31
N SER A 22 -4.63 12.91 5.12
CA SER A 22 -5.85 13.68 4.94
C SER A 22 -7.07 12.97 5.55
N ALA A 23 -7.92 13.76 6.22
CA ALA A 23 -9.22 13.32 6.71
C ALA A 23 -10.26 13.15 5.59
N ASP A 24 -10.00 13.67 4.39
CA ASP A 24 -10.92 13.60 3.25
C ASP A 24 -10.91 12.23 2.55
N ARG A 25 -10.07 11.29 3.00
CA ARG A 25 -10.00 9.95 2.41
C ARG A 25 -11.23 9.13 2.80
N GLY A 26 -11.96 8.64 1.79
CA GLY A 26 -13.13 7.77 1.99
C GLY A 26 -12.81 6.27 2.09
N VAL A 27 -11.61 5.85 1.67
CA VAL A 27 -11.20 4.45 1.63
C VAL A 27 -9.75 4.25 2.10
N PRO A 28 -9.40 3.05 2.61
CA PRO A 28 -8.02 2.69 2.90
C PRO A 28 -7.15 2.66 1.64
N VAL A 29 -5.84 2.67 1.86
CA VAL A 29 -4.85 2.68 0.78
C VAL A 29 -3.91 1.50 0.92
N VAL A 30 -3.74 0.70 -0.13
CA VAL A 30 -2.70 -0.32 -0.21
C VAL A 30 -1.45 0.31 -0.81
N LEU A 31 -0.38 0.37 -0.03
CA LEU A 31 0.93 0.81 -0.49
C LEU A 31 1.81 -0.40 -0.81
N ILE A 32 2.39 -0.43 -2.00
CA ILE A 32 3.25 -1.50 -2.48
C ILE A 32 4.61 -0.92 -2.85
N SER A 33 5.69 -1.53 -2.35
CA SER A 33 7.05 -1.19 -2.77
C SER A 33 7.52 -2.08 -3.93
N PRO A 34 8.49 -1.61 -4.74
CA PRO A 34 9.02 -2.41 -5.83
C PRO A 34 9.89 -3.53 -5.26
N SER A 35 10.01 -4.65 -5.97
CA SER A 35 10.89 -5.74 -5.56
C SER A 35 12.36 -5.31 -5.57
N ARG A 36 13.22 -6.11 -4.92
CA ARG A 36 14.67 -5.90 -4.97
C ARG A 36 15.30 -6.11 -6.36
N TYR A 37 14.55 -6.67 -7.31
CA TYR A 37 15.04 -7.02 -8.65
C TYR A 37 14.58 -6.05 -9.75
N GLY A 38 13.71 -5.08 -9.43
CA GLY A 38 13.19 -4.14 -10.42
C GLY A 38 11.91 -3.43 -9.97
N ALA A 39 11.28 -2.70 -10.87
CA ALA A 39 10.05 -1.93 -10.59
C ALA A 39 8.82 -2.82 -10.33
N GLU A 40 8.89 -4.11 -10.66
CA GLU A 40 7.82 -5.07 -10.46
C GLU A 40 7.75 -5.52 -8.99
N SER A 41 6.53 -5.71 -8.48
CA SER A 41 6.28 -6.28 -7.16
C SER A 41 6.18 -7.81 -7.25
N PHE A 42 6.55 -8.49 -6.17
CA PHE A 42 6.25 -9.92 -6.04
C PHE A 42 4.77 -10.19 -5.74
N LEU A 43 3.99 -9.16 -5.42
CA LEU A 43 2.57 -9.30 -5.15
C LEU A 43 1.78 -9.54 -6.43
N ASP A 44 0.68 -10.27 -6.31
CA ASP A 44 -0.33 -10.39 -7.36
C ASP A 44 -1.16 -9.10 -7.40
N VAL A 45 -0.58 -8.06 -8.02
CA VAL A 45 -1.17 -6.72 -8.09
C VAL A 45 -2.47 -6.72 -8.88
N ASP A 46 -2.57 -7.53 -9.94
CA ASP A 46 -3.77 -7.66 -10.75
C ASP A 46 -4.94 -8.21 -9.93
N ARG A 47 -4.68 -9.23 -9.10
CA ARG A 47 -5.67 -9.75 -8.17
C ARG A 47 -6.08 -8.72 -7.11
N LEU A 48 -5.11 -8.00 -6.54
CA LEU A 48 -5.40 -6.94 -5.56
C LEU A 48 -6.28 -5.85 -6.20
N GLU A 49 -5.99 -5.46 -7.44
CA GLU A 49 -6.82 -4.50 -8.18
C GLU A 49 -8.23 -5.04 -8.41
N ALA A 50 -8.37 -6.28 -8.87
CA ALA A 50 -9.65 -6.90 -9.13
C ALA A 50 -10.53 -7.01 -7.87
N GLU A 51 -9.93 -7.35 -6.72
CA GLU A 51 -10.67 -7.63 -5.49
C GLU A 51 -10.80 -6.42 -4.56
N ALA A 52 -9.85 -5.48 -4.57
CA ALA A 52 -9.82 -4.35 -3.63
C ALA A 52 -10.23 -3.01 -4.22
N SER A 53 -10.24 -2.82 -5.55
CA SER A 53 -10.45 -1.49 -6.16
C SER A 53 -11.76 -0.79 -5.81
N ALA A 54 -12.78 -1.54 -5.37
CA ALA A 54 -14.05 -0.98 -4.88
C ALA A 54 -13.99 -0.50 -3.42
N SER A 55 -13.00 -0.96 -2.64
CA SER A 55 -12.88 -0.72 -1.19
C SER A 55 -11.54 -0.13 -0.75
N ALA A 56 -10.56 0.00 -1.65
CA ALA A 56 -9.27 0.60 -1.40
C ALA A 56 -8.64 1.19 -2.67
N GLU A 57 -7.80 2.19 -2.49
CA GLU A 57 -6.91 2.67 -3.54
C GLU A 57 -5.56 1.96 -3.46
N ILE A 58 -4.93 1.66 -4.61
CA ILE A 58 -3.69 0.90 -4.67
C ILE A 58 -2.59 1.76 -5.29
N TYR A 59 -1.48 1.90 -4.57
CA TYR A 59 -0.31 2.66 -5.01
C TYR A 59 0.94 1.79 -5.05
N LEU A 60 1.62 1.79 -6.20
CA LEU A 60 2.92 1.17 -6.39
C LEU A 60 4.02 2.24 -6.40
N LEU A 61 4.95 2.16 -5.44
CA LEU A 61 6.15 2.99 -5.38
C LEU A 61 7.16 2.52 -6.43
N ALA A 62 6.95 2.88 -7.69
CA ALA A 62 7.69 2.36 -8.84
C ALA A 62 9.14 2.84 -8.97
N SER A 63 9.70 3.51 -7.95
CA SER A 63 11.11 3.89 -7.93
C SER A 63 11.73 3.90 -6.53
N VAL A 64 13.05 3.68 -6.48
CA VAL A 64 13.82 3.79 -5.23
C VAL A 64 13.70 5.20 -4.64
N ALA A 65 13.66 6.25 -5.47
CA ALA A 65 13.50 7.62 -5.01
C ALA A 65 12.16 7.86 -4.30
N ALA A 66 11.06 7.30 -4.85
CA ALA A 66 9.74 7.39 -4.23
C ALA A 66 9.69 6.66 -2.88
N VAL A 67 10.25 5.44 -2.81
CA VAL A 67 10.35 4.68 -1.54
C VAL A 67 11.12 5.47 -0.49
N TRP A 68 12.28 6.03 -0.83
CA TRP A 68 13.08 6.82 0.10
C TRP A 68 12.40 8.11 0.56
N ALA A 69 11.69 8.79 -0.34
CA ALA A 69 10.93 9.98 0.00
C ALA A 69 9.86 9.66 1.05
N LEU A 70 9.09 8.59 0.85
CA LEU A 70 8.07 8.15 1.81
C LEU A 70 8.68 7.78 3.17
N ARG A 71 9.82 7.07 3.18
CA ARG A 71 10.54 6.67 4.41
C ARG A 71 11.06 7.86 5.23
N ARG A 72 11.34 9.01 4.60
CA ARG A 72 11.76 10.22 5.32
C ARG A 72 10.60 10.90 6.03
N THR A 73 9.37 10.68 5.57
CA THR A 73 8.16 11.27 6.16
C THR A 73 7.68 10.50 7.38
N TYR A 74 7.92 9.19 7.43
CA TYR A 74 7.38 8.32 8.47
C TYR A 74 8.46 7.68 9.36
N PRO A 75 8.15 7.38 10.64
CA PRO A 75 9.04 6.62 11.51
C PRO A 75 9.31 5.20 10.95
N PRO A 76 10.45 4.57 11.32
CA PRO A 76 10.88 3.27 10.79
C PRO A 76 9.81 2.16 10.81
N ALA A 77 8.95 2.15 11.83
CA ALA A 77 7.86 1.17 11.97
C ALA A 77 6.88 1.14 10.78
N ARG A 78 6.81 2.23 9.99
CA ARG A 78 5.90 2.40 8.84
C ARG A 78 6.61 2.24 7.50
N HIS A 79 7.91 1.90 7.49
CA HIS A 79 8.68 1.77 6.25
C HIS A 79 8.22 0.57 5.42
N LEU A 80 8.39 0.72 4.11
CA LEU A 80 8.20 -0.30 3.07
C LEU A 80 9.55 -0.56 2.38
N TYR A 81 9.80 -1.80 1.96
CA TYR A 81 11.02 -2.21 1.28
C TYR A 81 10.85 -3.55 0.54
N ALA A 82 11.65 -3.72 -0.52
CA ALA A 82 11.91 -5.01 -1.17
C ALA A 82 10.66 -5.83 -1.55
N GLY A 83 9.64 -5.19 -2.12
CA GLY A 83 8.40 -5.85 -2.54
C GLY A 83 7.36 -5.98 -1.45
N SER A 84 7.58 -5.35 -0.28
CA SER A 84 6.60 -5.34 0.79
C SER A 84 5.38 -4.48 0.47
N ALA A 85 4.28 -4.75 1.16
CA ALA A 85 3.09 -3.91 1.17
C ALA A 85 2.52 -3.70 2.57
N ARG A 86 1.70 -2.65 2.70
CA ARG A 86 0.91 -2.31 3.89
C ARG A 86 -0.41 -1.66 3.49
N VAL A 87 -1.44 -1.86 4.31
CA VAL A 87 -2.67 -1.07 4.24
C VAL A 87 -2.56 0.12 5.17
N VAL A 88 -2.91 1.31 4.68
CA VAL A 88 -3.03 2.56 5.43
C VAL A 88 -4.52 2.84 5.63
N PRO A 89 -5.04 2.72 6.86
CA PRO A 89 -6.43 3.01 7.17
C PRO A 89 -6.85 4.44 6.82
N VAL A 90 -8.15 4.69 6.74
CA VAL A 90 -8.67 6.07 6.72
C VAL A 90 -8.20 6.79 8.00
N GLY A 91 -7.72 8.02 7.87
CA GLY A 91 -7.16 8.79 8.99
C GLY A 91 -5.67 8.54 9.28
N GLY A 92 -4.97 7.77 8.43
CA GLY A 92 -3.52 7.64 8.44
C GLY A 92 -2.99 6.36 9.07
N PHE A 93 -1.69 6.32 9.36
CA PHE A 93 -1.05 5.13 9.91
C PHE A 93 -1.34 4.93 11.40
N VAL A 94 -2.20 3.97 11.74
CA VAL A 94 -2.36 3.44 13.11
C VAL A 94 -1.51 2.19 13.34
N ALA A 95 -0.83 2.14 14.49
CA ALA A 95 0.21 1.16 14.81
C ALA A 95 -0.32 -0.28 14.91
N GLU A 96 -1.59 -0.48 15.27
CA GLU A 96 -2.18 -1.81 15.51
C GLU A 96 -2.70 -2.50 14.24
N VAL A 97 -2.88 -1.77 13.13
CA VAL A 97 -3.55 -2.28 11.92
C VAL A 97 -2.61 -2.34 10.70
N THR A 98 -1.47 -1.66 10.74
CA THR A 98 -0.57 -1.49 9.59
C THR A 98 0.53 -2.56 9.57
N ARG A 99 0.19 -3.85 9.40
CA ARG A 99 1.18 -4.94 9.34
C ARG A 99 2.02 -4.84 8.05
N LEU A 100 3.32 -5.13 8.15
CA LEU A 100 4.18 -5.30 6.96
C LEU A 100 3.97 -6.70 6.38
N HIS A 101 3.54 -6.78 5.13
CA HIS A 101 3.58 -8.03 4.39
C HIS A 101 4.76 -8.05 3.44
N VAL A 102 5.48 -9.15 3.39
CA VAL A 102 6.64 -9.36 2.52
C VAL A 102 6.38 -10.65 1.76
N ALA A 103 6.34 -10.57 0.43
CA ALA A 103 6.32 -11.78 -0.40
C ALA A 103 7.77 -12.21 -0.66
N GLY A 104 8.19 -13.34 -0.07
CA GLY A 104 9.54 -13.88 -0.20
C GLY A 104 9.78 -14.66 -1.50
N ASP A 105 8.73 -15.32 -2.02
CA ASP A 105 8.74 -16.14 -3.24
C ASP A 105 7.33 -16.28 -3.87
N GLY A 106 7.19 -17.15 -4.89
CA GLY A 106 5.95 -17.38 -5.64
C GLY A 106 4.80 -18.05 -4.87
N ILE A 107 5.10 -18.85 -3.84
CA ILE A 107 4.09 -19.54 -3.01
C ILE A 107 3.47 -18.54 -2.02
N ASP A 108 4.25 -17.56 -1.58
CA ASP A 108 3.86 -16.52 -0.63
C ASP A 108 2.83 -15.53 -1.21
N ARG A 109 2.77 -15.37 -2.54
CA ARG A 109 1.99 -14.32 -3.22
C ARG A 109 0.49 -14.38 -2.94
N VAL A 110 -0.08 -15.58 -3.00
CA VAL A 110 -1.52 -15.80 -2.80
C VAL A 110 -1.92 -15.55 -1.35
N GLN A 111 -1.09 -16.00 -0.42
CA GLN A 111 -1.33 -15.81 1.01
C GLN A 111 -1.23 -14.34 1.36
N VAL A 112 -0.17 -13.65 0.92
CA VAL A 112 0.00 -12.21 1.18
C VAL A 112 -1.13 -11.39 0.56
N ALA A 113 -1.59 -11.72 -0.66
CA ALA A 113 -2.73 -11.04 -1.26
C ALA A 113 -4.00 -11.19 -0.41
N ARG A 114 -4.28 -12.39 0.11
CA ARG A 114 -5.42 -12.63 1.01
C ARG A 114 -5.32 -11.82 2.31
N GLU A 115 -4.14 -11.78 2.92
CA GLU A 115 -3.91 -11.03 4.15
C GLU A 115 -4.08 -9.52 3.94
N LEU A 116 -3.57 -8.98 2.83
CA LEU A 116 -3.77 -7.57 2.46
C LEU A 116 -5.25 -7.25 2.26
N LEU A 117 -6.02 -8.16 1.65
CA LEU A 117 -7.47 -8.01 1.48
C LEU A 117 -8.21 -8.06 2.82
N ASP A 118 -7.76 -8.90 3.76
CA ASP A 118 -8.30 -8.90 5.13
C ASP A 118 -8.01 -7.59 5.86
N ASP A 119 -6.81 -7.04 5.70
CA ASP A 119 -6.47 -5.74 6.26
C ASP A 119 -7.30 -4.62 5.63
N VAL A 120 -7.51 -4.62 4.31
CA VAL A 120 -8.43 -3.67 3.64
C VAL A 120 -9.84 -3.73 4.25
N ARG A 121 -10.37 -4.92 4.48
CA ARG A 121 -11.69 -5.11 5.11
C ARG A 121 -11.73 -4.53 6.54
N ARG A 122 -10.66 -4.68 7.32
CA ARG A 122 -10.55 -4.13 8.69
C ARG A 122 -10.36 -2.62 8.72
N CYS A 123 -9.70 -2.07 7.70
CA CYS A 123 -9.35 -0.65 7.59
C CYS A 123 -10.42 0.19 6.91
N SER A 124 -11.38 -0.45 6.25
CA SER A 124 -12.55 0.21 5.68
C SER A 124 -13.43 0.70 6.82
N PRO A 125 -13.90 1.97 6.79
CA PRO A 125 -14.95 2.37 7.71
C PRO A 125 -16.11 1.40 7.53
N LEU A 126 -16.59 0.80 8.63
CA LEU A 126 -17.76 -0.08 8.60
C LEU A 126 -18.85 0.68 7.84
N ALA A 127 -19.29 0.12 6.72
CA ALA A 127 -20.45 0.63 6.02
C ALA A 127 -21.61 0.57 7.01
N VAL A 128 -21.94 1.73 7.60
CA VAL A 128 -23.16 1.87 8.39
C VAL A 128 -24.28 1.74 7.36
N SER A 129 -24.86 0.54 7.28
CA SER A 129 -26.13 0.30 6.60
C SER A 129 -27.27 0.91 7.39
#